data_AF-A0A388PXU6-F1
#
_entry.id   AF-A0A388PXU6-F1
#
_cell.length_a   1.000
_cell.length_b   1.000
_cell.length_c   1.000
_cell.angle_alpha   90.00
_cell.angle_beta   90.00
_cell.angle_gamma   90.00
#
_symmetry.space_group_name_H-M   'P 1'
#
loop_
_entity.id
_entity.type
_entity.pdbx_description
1 polymer ?
#
loop_
_entity_poly.entity_id
_entity_poly.type
_entity_poly.pdbx_seq_one_letter_code
_entity_poly.pdbx_strand_id
1 'polypeptide(L)'
;MQNKFFFIFFFGLFFFQINASFSQQKDIYNFSADKITYSQDNNIIEATGNVVAKNQEGKQISSEKIIYNKTTQLIKTLEILNFLILKIEY
;
A
#
# COMPACT_ATOMS: atom_id res chain seq x y z
N MET A 1 10.20 -51.92 16.27
CA MET A 1 9.47 -51.11 15.26
C MET A 1 8.60 -50.06 15.97
N GLN A 2 9.17 -48.96 16.51
CA GLN A 2 8.42 -48.01 17.36
C GLN A 2 8.54 -46.52 16.96
N ASN A 3 9.48 -46.14 16.09
CA ASN A 3 9.77 -44.72 15.85
C ASN A 3 9.06 -44.13 14.61
N LYS A 4 8.29 -44.93 13.87
CA LYS A 4 7.58 -44.46 12.66
C LYS A 4 6.33 -43.63 12.99
N PHE A 5 5.68 -43.89 14.13
CA PHE A 5 4.49 -43.16 14.57
C PHE A 5 4.80 -41.74 15.05
N PHE A 6 5.94 -41.51 15.71
CA PHE A 6 6.36 -40.18 16.16
C PHE A 6 6.64 -39.22 14.98
N PHE A 7 7.17 -39.74 13.88
CA PHE A 7 7.51 -38.96 12.69
C PHE A 7 6.26 -38.44 11.96
N ILE A 8 5.20 -39.25 11.91
CA ILE A 8 3.92 -38.90 11.28
C ILE A 8 3.19 -37.81 12.08
N PHE A 9 3.28 -37.84 13.41
CA PHE A 9 2.66 -36.83 14.28
C PHE A 9 3.33 -35.46 14.14
N PHE A 10 4.66 -35.43 13.94
CA PHE A 10 5.40 -34.19 13.71
C PHE A 10 5.12 -33.58 12.32
N PHE A 11 4.93 -34.42 11.30
CA PHE A 11 4.58 -33.98 9.95
C PHE A 11 3.13 -33.47 9.85
N GLY A 12 2.17 -34.10 10.54
CA GLY A 12 0.76 -33.68 10.52
C GLY A 12 0.50 -32.30 11.13
N LEU A 13 1.26 -31.90 12.16
CA LEU A 13 1.15 -30.57 12.77
C LEU A 13 1.82 -29.47 11.93
N PHE A 14 2.78 -29.83 11.05
CA PHE A 14 3.51 -28.88 10.22
C PHE A 14 2.65 -28.31 9.07
N PHE A 15 1.69 -29.09 8.55
CA PHE A 15 0.78 -28.65 7.48
C PHE A 15 -0.46 -27.89 7.98
N PHE A 16 -0.73 -27.89 9.29
CA PHE A 16 -1.92 -27.23 9.84
C PHE A 16 -1.80 -25.70 9.94
N GLN A 17 -0.58 -25.16 9.87
CA GLN A 17 -0.30 -23.72 10.05
C GLN A 17 -0.39 -22.87 8.77
N ILE A 18 -0.56 -23.45 7.58
CA ILE A 18 -0.37 -22.70 6.31
C ILE A 18 -1.64 -21.97 5.85
N ASN A 19 -2.75 -22.08 6.57
CA ASN A 19 -3.95 -21.25 6.33
C ASN A 19 -3.95 -20.01 7.23
N ALA A 20 -2.78 -19.39 7.44
CA ALA A 20 -2.74 -18.02 7.92
C ALA A 20 -3.39 -17.16 6.84
N SER A 21 -4.71 -16.95 6.97
CA SER A 21 -5.46 -16.07 6.09
C SER A 21 -4.74 -14.73 6.06
N PHE A 22 -4.13 -14.42 4.92
CA PHE A 22 -3.63 -13.08 4.61
C PHE A 22 -4.87 -12.18 4.49
N SER A 23 -5.44 -11.81 5.65
CA SER A 23 -6.42 -10.76 5.71
C SER A 23 -5.69 -9.52 5.19
N GLN A 24 -6.05 -9.06 4.00
CA GLN A 24 -5.52 -7.81 3.48
C GLN A 24 -5.93 -6.73 4.48
N GLN A 25 -4.98 -6.32 5.31
CA GLN A 25 -5.18 -5.25 6.26
C GLN A 25 -5.59 -4.03 5.44
N LYS A 26 -6.79 -3.52 5.71
CA LYS A 26 -7.30 -2.33 5.06
C LYS A 26 -6.46 -1.15 5.53
N ASP A 27 -5.46 -0.77 4.73
CA ASP A 27 -4.62 0.36 5.04
C ASP A 27 -5.46 1.64 5.04
N ILE A 28 -5.54 2.28 6.21
CA ILE A 28 -6.19 3.59 6.37
C ILE A 28 -5.10 4.64 6.15
N TYR A 29 -5.25 5.42 5.07
CA TYR A 29 -4.36 6.52 4.73
C TYR A 29 -4.97 7.87 5.13
N ASN A 30 -4.16 8.67 5.83
CA ASN A 30 -4.42 10.09 6.05
C ASN A 30 -3.71 10.90 4.96
N PHE A 31 -4.45 11.77 4.27
CA PHE A 31 -3.94 12.60 3.18
C PHE A 31 -3.79 14.05 3.62
N SER A 32 -2.66 14.65 3.25
CA SER A 32 -2.40 16.09 3.30
C SER A 32 -1.97 16.53 1.90
N ALA A 33 -2.51 17.65 1.41
CA ALA A 33 -2.22 18.19 0.09
C ALA A 33 -2.69 19.65 0.00
N ASP A 34 -2.28 20.35 -1.05
CA ASP A 34 -2.78 21.70 -1.34
C ASP A 34 -4.27 21.68 -1.72
N LYS A 35 -4.72 20.63 -2.42
CA LYS A 35 -6.13 20.41 -2.76
C LYS A 35 -6.50 18.94 -2.69
N ILE A 36 -7.67 18.66 -2.10
CA ILE A 36 -8.27 17.32 -2.03
C ILE A 36 -9.71 17.40 -2.52
N THR A 37 -10.07 16.51 -3.46
CA THR A 37 -11.43 16.35 -3.99
C THR A 37 -11.90 14.92 -3.73
N TYR A 38 -13.15 14.77 -3.29
CA TYR A 38 -13.78 13.45 -3.14
C TYR A 38 -14.96 13.33 -4.12
N SER A 39 -14.90 12.31 -4.98
CA SER A 39 -16.01 11.89 -5.84
C SER A 39 -16.75 10.75 -5.16
N GLN A 40 -17.96 11.05 -4.69
CA GLN A 40 -18.79 10.08 -3.97
C GLN A 40 -19.28 8.95 -4.88
N ASP A 41 -19.64 9.26 -6.13
CA ASP A 41 -20.15 8.27 -7.10
C ASP A 41 -19.12 7.16 -7.39
N ASN A 42 -17.85 7.54 -7.52
CA ASN A 42 -16.77 6.61 -7.86
C ASN A 42 -15.96 6.15 -6.65
N ASN A 43 -16.22 6.70 -5.46
CA ASN A 43 -15.43 6.50 -4.25
C ASN A 43 -13.93 6.81 -4.45
N ILE A 44 -13.63 7.87 -5.20
CA ILE A 44 -12.27 8.29 -5.52
C ILE A 44 -11.92 9.56 -4.73
N ILE A 45 -10.75 9.56 -4.09
CA ILE A 45 -10.10 10.74 -3.55
C ILE A 45 -9.00 11.15 -4.53
N GLU A 46 -9.05 12.38 -5.00
CA GLU A 46 -7.96 13.00 -5.77
C GLU A 46 -7.30 14.09 -4.93
N ALA A 47 -6.02 13.91 -4.62
CA ALA A 47 -5.19 14.89 -3.94
C ALA A 47 -4.13 15.43 -4.90
N THR A 48 -3.89 16.74 -4.90
CA THR A 48 -2.95 17.42 -5.80
C THR A 48 -2.20 18.53 -5.08
N GLY A 49 -0.92 18.69 -5.41
CA GLY A 49 0.00 19.66 -4.84
C GLY A 49 0.56 19.19 -3.50
N ASN A 50 1.89 18.99 -3.44
CA ASN A 50 2.63 18.60 -2.24
C ASN A 50 1.96 17.47 -1.45
N VAL A 51 1.46 16.44 -2.15
CA VAL A 51 0.62 15.42 -1.52
C VAL A 51 1.46 14.50 -0.66
N VAL A 52 0.99 14.26 0.57
CA VAL A 52 1.53 13.30 1.51
C VAL A 52 0.40 12.38 2.00
N ALA A 53 0.55 11.08 1.76
CA ALA A 53 -0.33 10.04 2.28
C ALA A 53 0.42 9.20 3.33
N LYS A 54 -0.14 9.10 4.55
CA LYS A 54 0.48 8.36 5.66
C LYS A 54 -0.46 7.27 6.18
N ASN A 55 0.01 6.04 6.30
CA ASN A 55 -0.76 4.95 6.91
C ASN A 55 -0.58 4.91 8.44
N GLN A 56 -1.36 4.05 9.11
CA GLN A 56 -1.32 3.91 10.57
C GLN A 56 0.03 3.40 11.11
N GLU A 57 0.80 2.69 10.28
CA GLU A 57 2.13 2.18 10.62
C GLU A 57 3.23 3.22 10.43
N GLY A 58 2.88 4.41 9.93
CA GLY A 58 3.81 5.52 9.70
C GLY A 58 4.49 5.50 8.34
N LYS A 59 4.16 4.55 7.45
CA LYS A 59 4.62 4.53 6.06
C LYS A 59 4.03 5.73 5.32
N GLN A 60 4.90 6.43 4.59
CA GLN A 60 4.55 7.65 3.88
C GLN A 60 4.77 7.50 2.37
N ILE A 61 3.84 8.04 1.60
CA ILE A 61 3.93 8.20 0.15
C ILE A 61 3.81 9.69 -0.14
N SER A 62 4.73 10.26 -0.90
CA SER A 62 4.68 11.68 -1.31
C SER A 62 4.65 11.76 -2.83
N SER A 63 3.85 12.67 -3.39
CA SER A 63 3.74 12.86 -4.84
C SER A 63 3.09 14.21 -5.19
N GLU A 64 3.21 14.66 -6.43
CA GLU A 64 2.47 15.85 -6.91
C GLU A 64 0.97 15.59 -7.02
N LYS A 65 0.57 14.35 -7.36
CA LYS A 65 -0.83 13.95 -7.40
C LYS A 65 -0.99 12.51 -6.92
N ILE A 66 -2.01 12.28 -6.09
CA ILE A 66 -2.44 10.93 -5.69
C ILE A 66 -3.91 10.75 -6.01
N ILE A 67 -4.24 9.62 -6.65
CA ILE A 67 -5.61 9.15 -6.86
C ILE A 67 -5.79 7.89 -6.03
N TYR A 68 -6.69 7.94 -5.05
CA TYR A 68 -7.01 6.82 -4.18
C TYR A 68 -8.44 6.34 -4.40
N ASN A 69 -8.61 5.07 -4.76
CA ASN A 69 -9.92 4.45 -4.91
C ASN A 69 -10.28 3.70 -3.61
N LYS A 70 -11.25 4.19 -2.84
CA LYS A 70 -11.62 3.62 -1.52
C LYS A 70 -12.23 2.22 -1.60
N THR A 71 -12.79 1.84 -2.76
CA THR A 71 -13.41 0.52 -2.98
C THR A 71 -12.34 -0.54 -3.20
N THR A 72 -11.38 -0.26 -4.07
CA THR A 72 -10.29 -1.19 -4.44
C THR A 72 -9.05 -1.05 -3.56
N GLN A 73 -8.97 0.04 -2.78
CA GLN A 73 -7.82 0.43 -1.97
C GLN A 73 -6.53 0.68 -2.79
N LEU A 74 -6.67 0.92 -4.08
CA LEU A 74 -5.55 1.21 -4.96
C LEU A 74 -5.15 2.69 -4.87
N ILE A 75 -3.85 2.92 -4.71
CA ILE A 75 -3.20 4.22 -4.79
C ILE A 75 -2.47 4.32 -6.13
N LYS A 76 -2.77 5.37 -6.90
CA LYS A 76 -1.98 5.77 -8.07
C LYS A 76 -1.30 7.10 -7.77
N THR A 77 0.01 7.13 -7.91
CA THR A 77 0.81 8.36 -7.83
C THR A 77 1.08 8.87 -9.24
N LEU A 78 0.98 10.17 -9.44
CA LEU A 78 1.42 10.84 -10.66
C LEU A 78 2.42 11.90 -10.25
N GLU A 79 3.68 11.64 -10.54
CA GLU A 79 4.75 12.63 -10.40
C GLU A 79 4.88 13.45 -11.69
N ILE A 80 5.04 14.76 -11.54
CA ILE A 80 5.59 15.57 -12.63
C ILE A 80 7.09 15.30 -12.61
N LEU A 81 7.58 14.66 -13.66
CA LEU A 81 9.00 14.46 -13.86
C LEU A 81 9.64 15.83 -14.15
N ASN A 82 10.06 16.54 -13.10
CA ASN A 82 10.90 17.73 -13.26
C ASN A 82 12.29 17.28 -13.70
N PHE A 83 12.47 17.08 -15.02
CA PHE A 83 13.80 17.03 -15.61
C PHE A 83 14.45 18.41 -15.40
N LEU A 84 15.25 18.52 -14.35
CA LEU A 84 16.20 19.61 -14.20
C LEU A 84 17.20 19.47 -15.36
N ILE A 85 17.01 20.24 -16.44
CA ILE A 85 18.06 20.44 -17.43
C ILE A 85 19.17 21.19 -16.68
N LEU A 86 20.19 20.45 -16.23
CA LEU A 86 21.45 21.02 -15.80
C LEU A 86 21.99 21.81 -16.99
N LYS A 87 21.82 23.14 -16.95
CA LYS A 87 22.55 24.05 -17.83
C LYS A 87 24.01 23.97 -17.38
N ILE A 88 24.79 23.13 -18.05
CA ILE A 88 26.25 23.14 -17.95
C ILE A 88 26.66 24.43 -18.68
N GLU A 89 26.97 25.47 -17.91
CA GLU A 89 27.67 26.62 -18.45
C GLU A 89 29.14 26.21 -18.63
N TYR A 90 29.62 26.29 -19.88
CA TYR A 90 31.01 26.05 -20.28
C TYR A 90 31.91 27.22 -19.90
#